data_AF-A0A139CHH9-F1
#
_entry.id   AF-A0A139CHH9-F1
#
_cell.length_a   1.000
_cell.length_b   1.000
_cell.length_c   1.000
_cell.angle_alpha   90.00
_cell.angle_beta   90.00
_cell.angle_gamma   90.00
#
_symmetry.space_group_name_H-M   'P 1'
#
loop_
_entity.id
_entity.type
_entity.pdbx_description
1 polymer ?
#
loop_
_entity_poly.entity_id
_entity_poly.type
_entity_poly.pdbx_seq_one_letter_code
_entity_poly.pdbx_strand_id
1 'polypeptide(L)'
;VNYQVLLILNSSNFDFSLAESEGEDIRFTSGDTQLKHWVEEWDAEDETARVWVRVPYIAANGNARIEMYYGNFDASDVSSGSSTFELFDDFSNFNINFGKWDQYYTGGGEVDVTGGTLQLIVPKFHPEDVAQVKSDDDFPVNSMLVVKRKKVTTGSDTRGPIIEQGFVDPNNQNRNQVIVRTELENETYVSWVLENEKSDARYFPKDTASLNVAEDTWYTTGVAWYMVDELGRVAFFENGERVGSMDLASTEEENYVPVEEMKAYLFASTYSDVSKNMGYAAFDYAYVRKFVSDEPTVSISSAATSEDEANLLENTSSETTPAPVKINVTAPEGKINAVRIFDAAGYNDSMIADMRESGLNMVMLRVTPDNIWGLERFVKNAHDNDMLVYAMILSDPTGVTEDNSASVQETVSAITDYNNKSLARYDGISIALNPCAEDTEAACEDNLMLVEGIRESTNNSLPLAVDVPFSYDRSSIGEVADYVELFVILTYDAEGDSLDSTADIVDSVAAKMGEVRAAGGDALISVAVDDGFMTDDNVQELLEGLQDYYAQDSAFMGTEIVVYSEYLDYIEVSTGSTEESGPIPGIPGFGIVLAVAAVITMVFVMRKE
;
A
#
# COMPACT_ATOMS: atom_id res chain seq x y z
N VAL A 1 23.38 -3.75 -7.38
CA VAL A 1 22.20 -3.39 -8.21
C VAL A 1 21.18 -2.76 -7.28
N ASN A 2 20.47 -1.71 -7.72
CA ASN A 2 19.44 -0.99 -6.96
C ASN A 2 19.89 -0.71 -5.52
N TYR A 3 21.06 -0.09 -5.38
CA TYR A 3 21.69 0.15 -4.09
C TYR A 3 21.34 1.56 -3.62
N GLN A 4 20.82 1.71 -2.40
CA GLN A 4 20.51 3.01 -1.83
C GLN A 4 21.80 3.67 -1.33
N VAL A 5 22.03 4.93 -1.64
CA VAL A 5 23.25 5.65 -1.26
C VAL A 5 22.86 6.95 -0.56
N LEU A 6 23.48 7.23 0.59
CA LEU A 6 23.26 8.46 1.35
C LEU A 6 24.17 9.58 0.81
N LEU A 7 23.54 10.66 0.39
CA LEU A 7 24.16 11.94 0.07
C LEU A 7 23.99 12.87 1.28
N ILE A 8 25.12 13.37 1.80
CA ILE A 8 25.14 14.37 2.87
C ILE A 8 25.52 15.72 2.26
N LEU A 9 24.58 16.66 2.27
CA LEU A 9 24.78 18.03 1.81
C LEU A 9 25.04 18.94 3.00
N ASN A 10 25.93 19.91 2.80
CA ASN A 10 26.16 21.00 3.72
C ASN A 10 26.75 22.21 2.98
N SER A 11 26.88 23.34 3.68
CA SER A 11 27.39 24.59 3.10
C SER A 11 28.79 24.54 2.48
N SER A 12 29.57 23.48 2.73
CA SER A 12 30.86 23.26 2.04
C SER A 12 30.73 22.63 0.65
N ASN A 13 29.59 22.00 0.35
CA ASN A 13 29.38 21.23 -0.88
C ASN A 13 28.08 21.56 -1.64
N PHE A 14 27.15 22.31 -1.05
CA PHE A 14 25.89 22.71 -1.65
C PHE A 14 25.49 24.12 -1.19
N ASP A 15 24.89 24.91 -2.08
CA ASP A 15 24.33 26.23 -1.77
C ASP A 15 22.82 26.09 -1.60
N PHE A 16 22.37 26.11 -0.34
CA PHE A 16 20.97 25.91 0.02
C PHE A 16 20.04 27.02 -0.46
N SER A 17 20.57 28.16 -0.91
CA SER A 17 19.75 29.21 -1.54
C SER A 17 19.33 28.87 -2.97
N LEU A 18 19.86 27.79 -3.54
CA LEU A 18 19.57 27.32 -4.90
C LEU A 18 18.56 26.17 -4.94
N ALA A 19 17.92 25.81 -3.82
CA ALA A 19 16.85 24.82 -3.75
C ALA A 19 15.72 25.35 -2.85
N GLU A 20 14.55 24.71 -2.94
CA GLU A 20 13.42 25.01 -2.06
C GLU A 20 13.71 24.63 -0.59
N SER A 21 12.88 25.15 0.32
CA SER A 21 13.16 25.09 1.76
C SER A 21 13.22 23.69 2.35
N GLU A 22 12.62 22.69 1.70
CA GLU A 22 12.68 21.27 2.10
C GLU A 22 13.33 20.41 0.99
N GLY A 23 13.95 21.04 -0.01
CA GLY A 23 14.62 20.37 -1.12
C GLY A 23 13.67 19.76 -2.16
N GLU A 24 12.43 20.24 -2.26
CA GLU A 24 11.38 19.69 -3.12
C GLU A 24 11.76 19.69 -4.62
N ASP A 25 12.59 20.64 -5.03
CA ASP A 25 12.98 20.85 -6.43
C ASP A 25 14.17 20.00 -6.88
N ILE A 26 14.77 19.19 -5.99
CA ILE A 26 15.95 18.39 -6.35
C ILE A 26 15.58 17.19 -7.22
N ARG A 27 16.46 16.84 -8.17
CA ARG A 27 16.35 15.63 -8.99
C ARG A 27 17.69 14.93 -9.11
N PHE A 28 17.65 13.61 -9.25
CA PHE A 28 18.84 12.81 -9.48
C PHE A 28 18.72 12.05 -10.80
N THR A 29 19.77 12.00 -11.59
CA THR A 29 19.82 11.18 -12.80
C THR A 29 21.09 10.33 -12.87
N SER A 30 21.07 9.28 -13.68
CA SER A 30 22.27 8.61 -14.17
C SER A 30 22.14 8.45 -15.68
N GLY A 31 22.83 9.32 -16.43
CA GLY A 31 22.56 9.48 -17.86
C GLY A 31 21.13 9.99 -18.07
N ASP A 32 20.39 9.35 -18.96
CA ASP A 32 19.01 9.75 -19.31
C ASP A 32 17.94 9.20 -18.34
N THR A 33 18.34 8.49 -17.29
CA THR A 33 17.42 7.86 -16.34
C THR A 33 17.31 8.67 -15.05
N GLN A 34 16.11 9.16 -14.73
CA GLN A 34 15.81 9.75 -13.43
C GLN A 34 15.83 8.67 -12.33
N LEU A 35 16.47 8.98 -11.20
CA LEU A 35 16.62 8.10 -10.06
C LEU A 35 15.60 8.43 -8.98
N LYS A 36 15.09 7.38 -8.33
CA LYS A 36 14.25 7.50 -7.14
C LYS A 36 15.11 7.97 -5.97
N HIS A 37 14.56 8.86 -5.16
CA HIS A 37 15.24 9.40 -4.00
C HIS A 37 14.26 9.66 -2.86
N TRP A 38 14.80 9.82 -1.66
CA TRP A 38 14.06 10.21 -0.48
C TRP A 38 14.87 11.21 0.34
N VAL A 39 14.27 12.35 0.64
CA VAL A 39 14.80 13.36 1.55
C VAL A 39 14.49 12.91 2.98
N GLU A 40 15.51 12.46 3.70
CA GLU A 40 15.39 12.05 5.11
C GLU A 40 15.30 13.28 6.03
N GLU A 41 16.05 14.33 5.69
CA GLU A 41 16.11 15.59 6.41
C GLU A 41 16.64 16.67 5.48
N TRP A 42 16.03 17.85 5.53
CA TRP A 42 16.50 19.05 4.84
C TRP A 42 16.31 20.26 5.74
N ASP A 43 17.40 20.94 6.07
CA ASP A 43 17.38 22.17 6.86
C ASP A 43 18.18 23.24 6.10
N ALA A 44 17.44 24.13 5.43
CA ALA A 44 18.02 25.23 4.68
C ALA A 44 18.58 26.35 5.59
N GLU A 45 18.15 26.44 6.86
CA GLU A 45 18.64 27.44 7.81
C GLU A 45 19.99 27.01 8.41
N ASP A 46 20.09 25.76 8.83
CA ASP A 46 21.34 25.15 9.33
C ASP A 46 22.26 24.67 8.20
N GLU A 47 21.82 24.78 6.93
CA GLU A 47 22.53 24.38 5.72
C GLU A 47 23.00 22.92 5.78
N THR A 48 22.09 22.00 6.10
CA THR A 48 22.33 20.55 6.16
C THR A 48 21.23 19.76 5.48
N ALA A 49 21.57 18.67 4.79
CA ALA A 49 20.58 17.72 4.30
C ALA A 49 21.10 16.29 4.22
N ARG A 50 20.17 15.33 4.31
CA ARG A 50 20.40 13.90 4.17
C ARG A 50 19.43 13.37 3.11
N VAL A 51 19.97 12.96 1.97
CA VAL A 51 19.16 12.49 0.83
C VAL A 51 19.62 11.09 0.42
N TRP A 52 18.70 10.15 0.37
CA TRP A 52 18.95 8.80 -0.12
C TRP A 52 18.60 8.70 -1.60
N VAL A 53 19.48 8.08 -2.39
CA VAL A 53 19.25 7.89 -3.84
C VAL A 53 19.37 6.41 -4.18
N ARG A 54 18.39 5.85 -4.90
CA ARG A 54 18.40 4.47 -5.39
C ARG A 54 19.21 4.38 -6.69
N VAL A 55 20.45 3.92 -6.59
CA VAL A 55 21.38 3.80 -7.72
C VAL A 55 21.20 2.44 -8.41
N PRO A 56 20.83 2.38 -9.70
CA PRO A 56 20.51 1.13 -10.38
C PRO A 56 21.67 0.14 -10.42
N TYR A 57 22.89 0.64 -10.60
CA TYR A 57 24.07 -0.21 -10.67
C TYR A 57 25.33 0.52 -10.18
N ILE A 58 26.04 -0.13 -9.25
CA ILE A 58 27.38 0.25 -8.82
C ILE A 58 28.24 -0.99 -9.00
N ALA A 59 29.28 -0.89 -9.82
CA ALA A 59 30.22 -1.99 -10.00
C ALA A 59 31.05 -2.18 -8.72
N ALA A 60 31.32 -3.43 -8.33
CA ALA A 60 32.20 -3.73 -7.21
C ALA A 60 33.59 -3.11 -7.46
N ASN A 61 34.11 -2.37 -6.48
CA ASN A 61 35.36 -1.58 -6.60
C ASN A 61 35.37 -0.59 -7.78
N GLY A 62 34.19 -0.20 -8.26
CA GLY A 62 34.01 0.79 -9.32
C GLY A 62 33.24 2.00 -8.84
N ASN A 63 32.99 2.92 -9.77
CA ASN A 63 32.28 4.16 -9.51
C ASN A 63 31.00 4.19 -10.35
N ALA A 64 29.93 4.74 -9.77
CA ALA A 64 28.75 5.18 -10.51
C ALA A 64 28.72 6.71 -10.50
N ARG A 65 28.32 7.32 -11.62
CA ARG A 65 28.07 8.76 -11.68
C ARG A 65 26.57 8.99 -11.62
N ILE A 66 26.18 9.87 -10.71
CA ILE A 66 24.84 10.44 -10.63
C ILE A 66 24.96 11.96 -10.73
N GLU A 67 23.93 12.60 -11.25
CA GLU A 67 23.86 14.05 -11.41
C GLU A 67 22.69 14.56 -10.59
N MET A 68 22.93 15.61 -9.80
CA MET A 68 21.90 16.28 -9.01
C MET A 68 21.53 17.58 -9.71
N TYR A 69 20.24 17.77 -9.99
CA TYR A 69 19.66 19.00 -10.52
C TYR A 69 18.87 19.70 -9.41
N TYR A 70 18.88 21.02 -9.41
CA TYR A 70 18.25 21.90 -8.43
C TYR A 70 18.13 23.31 -9.02
N GLY A 71 17.36 24.20 -8.38
CA GLY A 71 17.17 25.58 -8.79
C GLY A 71 15.93 25.82 -9.64
N ASN A 72 15.06 24.82 -9.75
CA ASN A 72 13.76 24.95 -10.39
C ASN A 72 12.68 24.95 -9.30
N PHE A 73 12.51 26.08 -8.62
CA PHE A 73 11.55 26.27 -7.53
C PHE A 73 10.08 25.95 -7.89
N ASP A 74 9.75 25.86 -9.17
CA ASP A 74 8.42 25.45 -9.64
C ASP A 74 8.25 23.91 -9.74
N ALA A 75 9.29 23.12 -9.46
CA ALA A 75 9.25 21.66 -9.51
C ALA A 75 8.51 21.07 -8.29
N SER A 76 7.68 20.04 -8.48
CA SER A 76 7.01 19.34 -7.39
C SER A 76 8.00 18.52 -6.58
N ASP A 77 7.68 18.27 -5.32
CA ASP A 77 8.37 17.21 -4.61
C ASP A 77 8.08 15.84 -5.26
N VAL A 78 9.13 15.07 -5.49
CA VAL A 78 9.08 13.68 -5.98
C VAL A 78 9.86 12.73 -5.06
N SER A 79 10.24 13.21 -3.87
CA SER A 79 10.83 12.42 -2.80
C SER A 79 9.87 11.30 -2.39
N SER A 80 10.35 10.06 -2.39
CA SER A 80 9.55 8.89 -2.09
C SER A 80 10.41 7.80 -1.47
N GLY A 81 10.21 7.55 -0.18
CA GLY A 81 10.86 6.45 0.52
C GLY A 81 10.45 5.08 -0.03
N SER A 82 9.17 4.88 -0.35
CA SER A 82 8.62 3.63 -0.89
C SER A 82 9.26 3.20 -2.20
N SER A 83 9.55 4.15 -3.11
CA SER A 83 10.25 3.85 -4.36
C SER A 83 11.78 3.79 -4.22
N THR A 84 12.32 4.23 -3.08
CA THR A 84 13.77 4.28 -2.83
C THR A 84 14.29 3.02 -2.14
N PHE A 85 13.61 2.51 -1.12
CA PHE A 85 14.05 1.39 -0.29
C PHE A 85 13.40 0.05 -0.67
N GLU A 86 13.83 -1.06 -0.05
CA GLU A 86 13.19 -2.36 -0.23
C GLU A 86 11.95 -2.50 0.68
N LEU A 87 11.99 -1.81 1.82
CA LEU A 87 10.84 -1.54 2.70
C LEU A 87 10.95 -0.07 3.12
N PHE A 88 9.84 0.64 3.17
CA PHE A 88 9.78 1.98 3.74
C PHE A 88 8.41 2.22 4.35
N ASP A 89 8.38 2.79 5.54
CA ASP A 89 7.17 3.24 6.20
C ASP A 89 7.48 4.50 7.02
N ASP A 90 6.73 5.58 6.79
CA ASP A 90 6.77 6.81 7.58
C ASP A 90 5.61 6.89 8.58
N PHE A 91 4.83 5.81 8.68
CA PHE A 91 3.71 5.65 9.60
C PHE A 91 2.68 6.79 9.52
N SER A 92 2.56 7.43 8.34
CA SER A 92 1.57 8.47 8.08
C SER A 92 0.13 7.91 7.98
N ASN A 93 -0.01 6.62 7.68
CA ASN A 93 -1.29 5.89 7.65
C ASN A 93 -1.73 5.45 9.06
N PHE A 94 -2.99 5.71 9.43
CA PHE A 94 -3.51 5.45 10.78
C PHE A 94 -3.76 3.96 11.13
N ASN A 95 -3.60 3.03 10.19
CA ASN A 95 -3.82 1.61 10.45
C ASN A 95 -2.65 0.76 9.97
N ILE A 96 -1.96 0.15 10.93
CA ILE A 96 -0.84 -0.76 10.66
C ILE A 96 -1.27 -2.08 10.02
N ASN A 97 -2.55 -2.46 10.12
CA ASN A 97 -3.08 -3.74 9.60
C ASN A 97 -3.43 -3.71 8.10
N PHE A 98 -3.44 -2.53 7.47
CA PHE A 98 -3.69 -2.38 6.02
C PHE A 98 -2.36 -2.15 5.29
N GLY A 99 -1.28 -2.78 5.72
CA GLY A 99 0.05 -2.48 5.20
C GLY A 99 1.11 -3.48 5.61
N LYS A 100 2.36 -3.09 5.33
CA LYS A 100 3.63 -3.85 5.29
C LYS A 100 4.03 -4.64 6.56
N TRP A 101 3.17 -4.73 7.57
CA TRP A 101 3.49 -5.21 8.91
C TRP A 101 2.38 -6.05 9.55
N ASP A 102 2.70 -7.30 9.87
CA ASP A 102 2.01 -8.13 10.87
C ASP A 102 2.18 -7.53 12.28
N GLN A 103 1.08 -7.22 12.98
CA GLN A 103 1.12 -6.82 14.39
C GLN A 103 0.81 -7.97 15.36
N TYR A 104 1.45 -7.94 16.53
CA TYR A 104 1.10 -8.84 17.64
C TYR A 104 1.34 -8.15 18.99
N TYR A 105 0.43 -8.34 19.92
CA TYR A 105 0.55 -7.82 21.28
C TYR A 105 -0.23 -8.69 22.26
N THR A 106 0.15 -8.67 23.53
CA THR A 106 -0.55 -9.43 24.58
C THR A 106 -0.42 -8.75 25.94
N GLY A 107 -1.18 -9.27 26.91
CA GLY A 107 -1.20 -8.87 28.33
C GLY A 107 -1.65 -7.43 28.64
N GLY A 108 -1.87 -6.60 27.61
CA GLY A 108 -2.18 -5.18 27.74
C GLY A 108 -1.24 -4.28 26.95
N GLY A 109 -0.28 -4.83 26.21
CA GLY A 109 0.42 -4.10 25.15
C GLY A 109 -0.54 -3.65 24.05
N GLU A 110 -0.20 -2.56 23.38
CA GLU A 110 -0.97 -1.97 22.29
C GLU A 110 -0.02 -1.54 21.16
N VAL A 111 -0.48 -1.65 19.92
CA VAL A 111 0.20 -1.09 18.75
C VAL A 111 -0.71 0.01 18.23
N ASP A 112 -0.20 1.22 18.13
CA ASP A 112 -0.96 2.40 17.70
C ASP A 112 -0.17 3.20 16.67
N VAL A 113 -0.87 3.87 15.76
CA VAL A 113 -0.27 4.83 14.82
C VAL A 113 -0.96 6.16 14.99
N THR A 114 -0.27 7.10 15.64
CA THR A 114 -0.82 8.41 15.97
C THR A 114 0.12 9.50 15.49
N GLY A 115 -0.37 10.32 14.54
CA GLY A 115 0.31 11.53 14.09
C GLY A 115 1.61 11.29 13.30
N GLY A 116 1.63 10.28 12.42
CA GLY A 116 2.84 9.95 11.65
C GLY A 116 3.86 9.16 12.47
N THR A 117 3.43 8.38 13.45
CA THR A 117 4.35 7.69 14.37
C THR A 117 3.73 6.39 14.84
N LEU A 118 4.45 5.28 14.61
CA LEU A 118 4.15 3.99 15.21
C LEU A 118 4.56 4.00 16.69
N GLN A 119 3.64 3.61 17.57
CA GLN A 119 3.87 3.44 18.99
C GLN A 119 3.65 1.98 19.39
N LEU A 120 4.71 1.34 19.92
CA LEU A 120 4.63 0.04 20.58
C LEU A 120 4.51 0.28 22.09
N ILE A 121 3.27 0.21 22.58
CA ILE A 121 2.89 0.63 23.93
C ILE A 121 2.87 -0.57 24.86
N VAL A 122 3.51 -0.44 26.02
CA VAL A 122 3.47 -1.43 27.12
C VAL A 122 3.12 -0.71 28.42
N PRO A 123 1.82 -0.39 28.63
CA PRO A 123 1.40 0.62 29.60
C PRO A 123 1.25 0.06 31.02
N LYS A 124 1.28 -1.26 31.21
CA LYS A 124 1.18 -1.93 32.51
C LYS A 124 2.27 -2.98 32.61
N PHE A 125 2.57 -3.38 33.84
CA PHE A 125 3.44 -4.53 34.06
C PHE A 125 2.59 -5.80 34.02
N HIS A 126 2.88 -6.68 33.08
CA HIS A 126 2.54 -8.09 33.08
C HIS A 126 3.75 -8.87 32.54
N PRO A 127 4.06 -10.07 33.09
CA PRO A 127 5.21 -10.87 32.63
C PRO A 127 5.18 -11.26 31.15
N GLU A 128 4.03 -11.07 30.49
CA GLU A 128 3.80 -11.41 29.09
C GLU A 128 3.56 -10.14 28.23
N ASP A 129 3.60 -8.93 28.80
CA ASP A 129 3.29 -7.70 28.05
C ASP A 129 4.33 -7.41 26.98
N VAL A 130 3.87 -7.50 25.73
CA VAL A 130 4.65 -7.18 24.53
C VAL A 130 3.77 -6.45 23.52
N ALA A 131 4.42 -5.63 22.70
CA ALA A 131 3.85 -5.06 21.48
C ALA A 131 4.91 -5.17 20.38
N GLN A 132 4.53 -5.68 19.21
CA GLN A 132 5.46 -5.93 18.11
C GLN A 132 4.81 -5.69 16.77
N VAL A 133 5.66 -5.36 15.79
CA VAL A 133 5.34 -5.40 14.37
C VAL A 133 6.44 -6.14 13.63
N LYS A 134 6.07 -6.89 12.60
CA LYS A 134 6.95 -7.76 11.82
C LYS A 134 6.60 -7.61 10.35
N SER A 135 7.57 -7.41 9.47
CA SER A 135 7.28 -7.11 8.07
C SER A 135 6.60 -8.26 7.32
N ASP A 136 5.73 -7.93 6.36
CA ASP A 136 5.11 -8.92 5.48
C ASP A 136 6.10 -9.48 4.46
N ASP A 137 7.04 -8.64 4.03
CA ASP A 137 8.15 -9.04 3.17
C ASP A 137 9.25 -9.76 3.95
N ASP A 138 9.94 -10.65 3.23
CA ASP A 138 11.15 -11.33 3.66
C ASP A 138 12.37 -10.68 3.00
N PHE A 139 13.45 -10.49 3.76
CA PHE A 139 14.68 -9.86 3.28
C PHE A 139 15.84 -10.85 3.24
N PRO A 140 16.65 -10.86 2.18
CA PRO A 140 17.85 -11.68 2.12
C PRO A 140 18.96 -11.10 3.01
N VAL A 141 19.96 -11.93 3.32
CA VAL A 141 21.21 -11.46 3.93
C VAL A 141 21.85 -10.39 3.04
N ASN A 142 22.61 -9.47 3.67
CA ASN A 142 23.09 -8.22 3.07
C ASN A 142 22.01 -7.13 3.07
N SER A 143 21.29 -7.04 4.18
CA SER A 143 20.23 -6.07 4.43
C SER A 143 20.49 -5.32 5.73
N MET A 144 19.96 -4.10 5.81
CA MET A 144 20.03 -3.27 7.01
C MET A 144 18.67 -2.65 7.26
N LEU A 145 18.15 -2.87 8.47
CA LEU A 145 16.96 -2.19 8.98
C LEU A 145 17.40 -0.91 9.69
N VAL A 146 16.86 0.22 9.27
CA VAL A 146 17.07 1.52 9.89
C VAL A 146 15.74 2.07 10.37
N VAL A 147 15.74 2.62 11.58
CA VAL A 147 14.56 3.29 12.15
C VAL A 147 14.95 4.60 12.80
N LYS A 148 14.10 5.61 12.65
CA LYS A 148 14.13 6.81 13.50
C LYS A 148 13.17 6.58 14.65
N ARG A 149 13.72 6.48 15.85
CA ARG A 149 12.98 6.07 17.03
C ARG A 149 13.23 6.99 18.22
N LYS A 150 12.33 6.93 19.19
CA LYS A 150 12.53 7.48 20.52
C LYS A 150 11.91 6.57 21.57
N LYS A 151 12.39 6.71 22.80
CA LYS A 151 11.83 6.04 23.97
C LYS A 151 11.11 7.04 24.85
N VAL A 152 9.88 6.70 25.23
CA VAL A 152 9.09 7.49 26.17
C VAL A 152 8.72 6.63 27.36
N THR A 153 9.08 7.10 28.56
CA THR A 153 8.72 6.44 29.81
C THR A 153 7.47 7.07 30.38
N THR A 154 6.62 6.25 30.96
CA THR A 154 5.49 6.68 31.77
C THR A 154 5.63 6.07 33.16
N GLY A 155 5.04 6.70 34.18
CA GLY A 155 5.14 6.21 35.55
C GLY A 155 6.38 6.69 36.30
N SER A 156 6.87 5.89 37.25
CA SER A 156 7.91 6.28 38.21
C SER A 156 9.23 5.54 38.07
N ASP A 157 9.28 4.47 37.28
CA ASP A 157 10.52 3.82 36.87
C ASP A 157 11.07 4.60 35.68
N THR A 158 12.34 5.01 35.71
CA THR A 158 12.96 5.84 34.67
C THR A 158 13.58 5.02 33.54
N ARG A 159 13.56 3.69 33.65
CA ARG A 159 14.20 2.81 32.66
C ARG A 159 13.44 2.79 31.33
N GLY A 160 12.11 2.93 31.35
CA GLY A 160 11.26 2.82 30.17
C GLY A 160 11.11 1.39 29.65
N PRO A 161 10.41 1.19 28.52
CA PRO A 161 10.29 -0.13 27.91
C PRO A 161 11.65 -0.65 27.42
N ILE A 162 11.78 -1.96 27.33
CA ILE A 162 12.85 -2.62 26.56
C ILE A 162 12.47 -2.45 25.08
N ILE A 163 13.42 -2.01 24.26
CA ILE A 163 13.22 -1.86 22.81
C ILE A 163 14.10 -2.86 22.09
N GLU A 164 13.51 -3.56 21.14
CA GLU A 164 14.18 -4.52 20.27
C GLU A 164 13.92 -4.18 18.80
N GLN A 165 14.96 -4.28 17.99
CA GLN A 165 14.84 -4.13 16.54
C GLN A 165 15.82 -5.05 15.80
N GLY A 166 15.45 -5.47 14.59
CA GLY A 166 16.35 -6.20 13.72
C GLY A 166 15.60 -7.15 12.79
N PHE A 167 16.06 -8.40 12.72
CA PHE A 167 15.52 -9.41 11.82
C PHE A 167 15.17 -10.71 12.57
N VAL A 168 14.06 -11.34 12.19
CA VAL A 168 13.59 -12.61 12.77
C VAL A 168 13.14 -13.59 11.70
N ASP A 169 13.13 -14.88 12.04
CA ASP A 169 12.62 -15.94 11.18
C ASP A 169 11.17 -15.67 10.70
N PRO A 170 10.85 -15.90 9.41
CA PRO A 170 9.52 -15.63 8.86
C PRO A 170 8.38 -16.42 9.52
N ASN A 171 8.65 -17.68 9.87
CA ASN A 171 7.64 -18.64 10.32
C ASN A 171 7.57 -18.75 11.85
N ASN A 172 8.72 -18.70 12.51
CA ASN A 172 8.81 -18.76 13.96
C ASN A 172 10.00 -17.94 14.45
N GLN A 173 9.72 -16.73 14.92
CA GLN A 173 10.68 -15.74 15.38
C GLN A 173 11.73 -16.24 16.39
N ASN A 174 11.56 -17.42 17.01
CA ASN A 174 12.53 -18.03 17.93
C ASN A 174 13.55 -18.97 17.27
N ARG A 175 13.46 -19.22 15.95
CA ARG A 175 14.39 -20.10 15.22
C ARG A 175 15.64 -19.36 14.78
N ASN A 176 15.46 -18.19 14.18
CA ASN A 176 16.54 -17.34 13.69
C ASN A 176 16.30 -15.90 14.18
N GLN A 177 17.33 -15.28 14.75
CA GLN A 177 17.26 -13.91 15.27
C GLN A 177 18.57 -13.16 15.05
N VAL A 178 18.43 -11.92 14.58
CA VAL A 178 19.47 -10.89 14.59
C VAL A 178 18.83 -9.62 15.14
N ILE A 179 18.81 -9.49 16.46
CA ILE A 179 18.13 -8.39 17.16
C ILE A 179 19.12 -7.61 18.00
N VAL A 180 19.03 -6.27 17.95
CA VAL A 180 19.60 -5.41 18.98
C VAL A 180 18.53 -5.11 20.01
N ARG A 181 18.89 -5.28 21.28
CA ARG A 181 18.10 -4.91 22.45
C ARG A 181 18.72 -3.73 23.15
N THR A 182 17.92 -2.71 23.45
CA THR A 182 18.29 -1.59 24.31
C THR A 182 17.47 -1.55 25.60
N GLU A 183 18.15 -1.19 26.68
CA GLU A 183 17.67 -1.31 28.04
C GLU A 183 18.15 -0.12 28.90
N LEU A 184 17.46 0.09 30.03
CA LEU A 184 17.73 1.04 31.10
C LEU A 184 17.52 2.50 30.71
N GLU A 185 17.58 3.38 31.69
CA GLU A 185 17.50 4.83 31.49
C GLU A 185 18.58 5.26 30.49
N ASN A 186 18.20 6.14 29.57
CA ASN A 186 19.01 6.62 28.45
C ASN A 186 19.61 5.53 27.53
N GLU A 187 19.02 4.33 27.52
CA GLU A 187 19.44 3.21 26.67
C GLU A 187 20.94 2.90 26.88
N THR A 188 21.32 2.94 28.16
CA THR A 188 22.72 2.79 28.58
C THR A 188 23.23 1.37 28.44
N TYR A 189 22.34 0.41 28.18
CA TYR A 189 22.65 -0.99 28.03
C TYR A 189 22.17 -1.50 26.67
N VAL A 190 23.12 -1.86 25.80
CA VAL A 190 22.84 -2.35 24.45
C VAL A 190 23.43 -3.75 24.29
N SER A 191 22.65 -4.69 23.77
CA SER A 191 23.04 -6.08 23.62
C SER A 191 22.54 -6.68 22.31
N TRP A 192 23.21 -7.74 21.85
CA TRP A 192 22.70 -8.57 20.76
C TRP A 192 21.87 -9.73 21.30
N VAL A 193 20.91 -10.15 20.48
CA VAL A 193 20.17 -11.39 20.61
C VAL A 193 20.33 -12.12 19.27
N LEU A 194 21.21 -13.14 19.26
CA LEU A 194 21.56 -13.92 18.09
C LEU A 194 21.16 -15.38 18.26
N GLU A 195 20.40 -15.89 17.31
CA GLU A 195 19.95 -17.29 17.24
C GLU A 195 20.08 -17.78 15.81
N ASN A 196 20.70 -18.95 15.62
CA ASN A 196 20.81 -19.64 14.34
C ASN A 196 20.43 -21.11 14.54
N GLU A 197 19.22 -21.48 14.13
CA GLU A 197 18.70 -22.83 14.29
C GLU A 197 19.53 -23.86 13.51
N LYS A 198 19.96 -23.52 12.29
CA LYS A 198 20.71 -24.43 11.42
C LYS A 198 22.01 -24.90 12.05
N SER A 199 22.62 -24.05 12.88
CA SER A 199 23.86 -24.35 13.61
C SER A 199 23.64 -24.69 15.09
N ASP A 200 22.38 -24.72 15.57
CA ASP A 200 22.03 -24.88 16.99
C ASP A 200 22.85 -23.94 17.90
N ALA A 201 23.01 -22.69 17.44
CA ALA A 201 23.94 -21.73 18.01
C ALA A 201 23.20 -20.49 18.50
N ARG A 202 23.51 -20.06 19.73
CA ARG A 202 22.91 -18.89 20.37
C ARG A 202 23.94 -18.04 21.06
N TYR A 203 23.84 -16.72 20.91
CA TYR A 203 24.75 -15.79 21.57
C TYR A 203 24.03 -14.51 21.99
N PHE A 204 24.07 -14.25 23.31
CA PHE A 204 23.42 -13.10 23.95
C PHE A 204 24.45 -12.31 24.75
N PRO A 205 25.38 -11.60 24.08
CA PRO A 205 26.39 -10.80 24.75
C PRO A 205 25.70 -9.69 25.55
N LYS A 206 26.18 -9.47 26.76
CA LYS A 206 25.62 -8.54 27.72
C LYS A 206 26.44 -7.25 27.73
N ASP A 207 25.76 -6.10 27.66
CA ASP A 207 26.35 -4.77 27.86
C ASP A 207 27.49 -4.40 26.91
N THR A 208 27.23 -4.45 25.61
CA THR A 208 28.27 -4.24 24.58
C THR A 208 28.41 -2.77 24.16
N ALA A 209 27.41 -1.93 24.41
CA ALA A 209 27.47 -0.49 24.14
C ALA A 209 26.49 0.30 25.03
N SER A 210 26.57 1.62 24.93
CA SER A 210 25.74 2.58 25.66
C SER A 210 25.44 3.77 24.76
N LEU A 211 24.15 4.08 24.53
CA LEU A 211 23.74 5.15 23.63
C LEU A 211 23.71 6.51 24.34
N ASN A 212 23.36 6.54 25.62
CA ASN A 212 23.20 7.77 26.42
C ASN A 212 22.22 8.78 25.78
N VAL A 213 21.23 8.28 25.05
CA VAL A 213 20.19 9.11 24.42
C VAL A 213 19.23 9.57 25.51
N ALA A 214 19.00 10.88 25.61
CA ALA A 214 18.04 11.41 26.57
C ALA A 214 16.63 10.92 26.27
N GLU A 215 15.80 10.83 27.31
CA GLU A 215 14.38 10.52 27.16
C GLU A 215 13.67 11.47 26.19
N ASP A 216 12.67 10.96 25.46
CA ASP A 216 11.84 11.72 24.51
C ASP A 216 12.67 12.45 23.43
N THR A 217 13.82 11.90 23.05
CA THR A 217 14.70 12.42 22.00
C THR A 217 14.66 11.50 20.78
N TRP A 218 14.39 12.07 19.60
CA TRP A 218 14.45 11.36 18.32
C TRP A 218 15.90 11.15 17.88
N TYR A 219 16.20 9.94 17.42
CA TYR A 219 17.51 9.56 16.88
C TYR A 219 17.36 8.35 15.96
N THR A 220 18.38 8.06 15.15
CA THR A 220 18.34 6.91 14.23
C THR A 220 19.19 5.76 14.71
N THR A 221 18.74 4.54 14.45
CA THR A 221 19.50 3.32 14.73
C THR A 221 19.41 2.35 13.58
N GLY A 222 20.50 1.64 13.32
CA GLY A 222 20.60 0.71 12.21
C GLY A 222 21.12 -0.65 12.65
N VAL A 223 20.47 -1.72 12.17
CA VAL A 223 20.91 -3.10 12.36
C VAL A 223 21.27 -3.67 11.00
N ALA A 224 22.56 -3.84 10.75
CA ALA A 224 23.06 -4.43 9.53
C ALA A 224 23.34 -5.92 9.71
N TRP A 225 22.82 -6.73 8.80
CA TRP A 225 22.98 -8.17 8.75
C TRP A 225 23.49 -8.57 7.37
N TYR A 226 24.72 -9.09 7.32
CA TYR A 226 25.46 -9.28 6.08
C TYR A 226 26.39 -10.48 6.16
N MET A 227 26.93 -10.92 5.02
CA MET A 227 27.84 -12.05 4.96
C MET A 227 29.18 -11.67 4.33
N VAL A 228 30.26 -12.28 4.84
CA VAL A 228 31.60 -12.21 4.24
C VAL A 228 32.18 -13.61 4.30
N ASP A 229 32.68 -14.12 3.16
CA ASP A 229 33.23 -15.47 3.06
C ASP A 229 32.27 -16.56 3.58
N GLU A 230 31.00 -16.50 3.17
CA GLU A 230 29.92 -17.43 3.56
C GLU A 230 29.47 -17.39 5.03
N LEU A 231 30.11 -16.58 5.87
CA LEU A 231 29.77 -16.45 7.29
C LEU A 231 29.04 -15.14 7.59
N GLY A 232 27.99 -15.25 8.41
CA GLY A 232 27.15 -14.13 8.82
C GLY A 232 27.87 -13.18 9.78
N ARG A 233 27.57 -11.89 9.64
CA ARG A 233 28.09 -10.78 10.45
C ARG A 233 26.97 -9.82 10.78
N VAL A 234 27.17 -9.10 11.88
CA VAL A 234 26.25 -8.06 12.33
C VAL A 234 27.02 -6.79 12.70
N ALA A 235 26.38 -5.65 12.47
CA ALA A 235 26.87 -4.35 12.90
C ALA A 235 25.69 -3.48 13.36
N PHE A 236 25.96 -2.62 14.33
CA PHE A 236 24.97 -1.67 14.86
C PHE A 236 25.42 -0.24 14.61
N PHE A 237 24.45 0.63 14.32
CA PHE A 237 24.67 2.03 14.01
C PHE A 237 23.78 2.93 14.87
N GLU A 238 24.33 4.06 15.27
CA GLU A 238 23.64 5.14 15.99
C GLU A 238 23.86 6.44 15.21
N ASN A 239 22.78 7.12 14.80
CA ASN A 239 22.84 8.34 13.99
C ASN A 239 23.68 8.20 12.70
N GLY A 240 23.63 7.01 12.10
CA GLY A 240 24.44 6.65 10.93
C GLY A 240 25.91 6.34 11.22
N GLU A 241 26.38 6.49 12.46
CA GLU A 241 27.74 6.14 12.86
C GLU A 241 27.81 4.69 13.37
N ARG A 242 28.82 3.95 12.92
CA ARG A 242 29.00 2.54 13.28
C ARG A 242 29.53 2.38 14.70
N VAL A 243 28.80 1.67 15.55
CA VAL A 243 29.19 1.38 16.94
C VAL A 243 30.10 0.16 16.97
N GLY A 244 31.40 0.38 16.80
CA GLY A 244 32.37 -0.72 16.60
C GLY A 244 32.46 -1.77 17.72
N SER A 245 32.05 -1.44 18.95
CA SER A 245 31.98 -2.44 20.04
C SER A 245 30.86 -3.47 19.87
N MET A 246 29.90 -3.19 18.99
CA MET A 246 28.79 -4.07 18.63
C MET A 246 29.10 -4.94 17.40
N ASP A 247 30.29 -4.83 16.81
CA ASP A 247 30.64 -5.65 15.66
C ASP A 247 30.85 -7.11 16.03
N LEU A 248 30.16 -8.01 15.34
CA LEU A 248 30.31 -9.44 15.55
C LEU A 248 30.33 -10.18 14.22
N ALA A 249 31.24 -11.15 14.13
CA ALA A 249 31.35 -12.07 13.00
C ALA A 249 31.23 -13.51 13.50
N SER A 250 30.39 -14.29 12.82
CA SER A 250 30.33 -15.73 13.03
C SER A 250 31.62 -16.40 12.58
N THR A 251 31.93 -17.53 13.20
CA THR A 251 32.96 -18.46 12.74
C THR A 251 32.34 -19.82 12.44
N GLU A 252 33.09 -20.73 11.81
CA GLU A 252 32.60 -22.09 11.59
C GLU A 252 32.26 -22.83 12.91
N GLU A 253 32.98 -22.52 13.99
CA GLU A 253 32.75 -23.11 15.32
C GLU A 253 31.62 -22.40 16.08
N GLU A 254 31.47 -21.10 15.83
CA GLU A 254 30.57 -20.19 16.54
C GLU A 254 29.69 -19.45 15.54
N ASN A 255 28.76 -20.20 14.91
CA ASN A 255 27.94 -19.70 13.82
C ASN A 255 26.59 -19.12 14.29
N TYR A 256 26.63 -18.02 15.03
CA TYR A 256 25.46 -17.42 15.68
C TYR A 256 24.56 -16.61 14.73
N VAL A 257 25.08 -16.15 13.59
CA VAL A 257 24.36 -15.26 12.68
C VAL A 257 23.79 -16.07 11.51
N PRO A 258 22.47 -16.22 11.41
CA PRO A 258 21.83 -16.91 10.28
C PRO A 258 22.08 -16.16 8.97
N VAL A 259 21.94 -16.84 7.82
CA VAL A 259 22.09 -16.24 6.47
C VAL A 259 20.89 -16.57 5.57
N GLU A 260 19.79 -17.02 6.19
CA GLU A 260 18.50 -17.32 5.55
C GLU A 260 17.62 -16.06 5.55
N GLU A 261 16.64 -15.97 4.65
CA GLU A 261 15.73 -14.83 4.58
C GLU A 261 14.98 -14.60 5.90
N MET A 262 14.85 -13.34 6.30
CA MET A 262 14.26 -12.93 7.58
C MET A 262 13.39 -11.69 7.43
N LYS A 263 12.43 -11.54 8.32
CA LYS A 263 11.51 -10.40 8.40
C LYS A 263 12.10 -9.28 9.23
N ALA A 264 11.88 -8.03 8.84
CA ALA A 264 12.17 -6.88 9.68
C ALA A 264 11.25 -6.88 10.90
N TYR A 265 11.78 -6.49 12.06
CA TYR A 265 11.09 -6.69 13.34
C TYR A 265 11.34 -5.51 14.27
N LEU A 266 10.26 -4.98 14.83
CA LEU A 266 10.27 -3.96 15.88
C LEU A 266 9.44 -4.46 17.05
N PHE A 267 9.97 -4.33 18.26
CA PHE A 267 9.36 -4.92 19.44
C PHE A 267 9.62 -4.08 20.69
N ALA A 268 8.60 -4.00 21.55
CA ALA A 268 8.69 -3.40 22.86
C ALA A 268 8.13 -4.36 23.92
N SER A 269 8.79 -4.42 25.08
CA SER A 269 8.35 -5.23 26.22
C SER A 269 8.68 -4.59 27.56
N THR A 270 8.06 -5.13 28.60
CA THR A 270 8.42 -4.79 29.98
C THR A 270 9.56 -5.66 30.50
N TYR A 271 10.18 -5.24 31.60
CA TYR A 271 11.20 -6.05 32.27
C TYR A 271 10.55 -7.25 32.96
N SER A 272 11.29 -8.35 33.07
CA SER A 272 10.83 -9.53 33.82
C SER A 272 10.77 -9.31 35.34
N ASP A 273 11.38 -8.25 35.85
CA ASP A 273 11.18 -7.79 37.23
C ASP A 273 9.82 -7.07 37.31
N VAL A 274 9.09 -7.19 38.43
CA VAL A 274 7.73 -6.62 38.62
C VAL A 274 7.65 -5.09 38.62
N SER A 275 8.59 -4.45 37.95
CA SER A 275 8.72 -3.01 37.82
C SER A 275 7.63 -2.43 36.95
N LYS A 276 7.24 -1.20 37.28
CA LYS A 276 6.31 -0.42 36.49
C LYS A 276 7.07 0.32 35.41
N ASN A 277 7.79 -0.41 34.57
CA ASN A 277 8.37 0.15 33.37
C ASN A 277 7.25 0.33 32.35
N MET A 278 6.59 1.48 32.46
CA MET A 278 5.46 1.85 31.64
C MET A 278 6.00 2.79 30.55
N GLY A 279 5.38 2.80 29.38
CA GLY A 279 5.80 3.67 28.29
C GLY A 279 5.58 3.05 26.94
N TYR A 280 6.27 3.60 25.95
CA TYR A 280 6.21 3.14 24.58
C TYR A 280 7.52 3.41 23.84
N ALA A 281 7.81 2.57 22.87
CA ALA A 281 8.76 2.86 21.81
C ALA A 281 8.01 3.56 20.68
N ALA A 282 8.51 4.70 20.22
CA ALA A 282 7.93 5.42 19.09
C ALA A 282 8.89 5.41 17.90
N PHE A 283 8.33 5.25 16.70
CA PHE A 283 9.06 5.18 15.45
C PHE A 283 8.44 6.17 14.46
N ASP A 284 9.25 7.10 13.96
CA ASP A 284 8.86 8.14 12.99
C ASP A 284 8.89 7.55 11.56
N TYR A 285 9.92 6.77 11.26
CA TYR A 285 9.99 5.97 10.04
C TYR A 285 10.81 4.70 10.27
N ALA A 286 10.61 3.73 9.38
CA ALA A 286 11.39 2.50 9.26
C ALA A 286 11.67 2.18 7.79
N TYR A 287 12.89 1.74 7.47
CA TYR A 287 13.20 1.26 6.13
C TYR A 287 14.23 0.13 6.12
N VAL A 288 14.15 -0.73 5.10
CA VAL A 288 15.17 -1.75 4.80
C VAL A 288 15.91 -1.38 3.52
N ARG A 289 17.24 -1.31 3.63
CA ARG A 289 18.16 -1.05 2.53
C ARG A 289 19.11 -2.22 2.32
N LYS A 290 19.70 -2.31 1.13
CA LYS A 290 20.84 -3.21 0.90
C LYS A 290 22.06 -2.76 1.69
N PHE A 291 22.82 -3.73 2.21
CA PHE A 291 24.03 -3.49 2.99
C PHE A 291 25.11 -4.51 2.68
N VAL A 292 26.33 -4.04 2.41
CA VAL A 292 27.54 -4.86 2.30
C VAL A 292 28.66 -4.26 3.14
N SER A 293 29.69 -5.05 3.47
CA SER A 293 30.80 -4.59 4.33
C SER A 293 31.54 -3.38 3.77
N ASP A 294 31.69 -3.31 2.45
CA ASP A 294 32.30 -2.19 1.74
C ASP A 294 31.19 -1.28 1.19
N GLU A 295 30.64 -0.42 2.05
CA GLU A 295 29.57 0.49 1.63
C GLU A 295 30.05 1.51 0.58
N PRO A 296 29.22 1.85 -0.41
CA PRO A 296 29.52 2.92 -1.34
C PRO A 296 29.75 4.24 -0.61
N THR A 297 30.79 4.97 -1.03
CA THR A 297 31.06 6.32 -0.53
C THR A 297 30.69 7.34 -1.59
N VAL A 298 30.21 8.50 -1.15
CA VAL A 298 29.84 9.60 -2.04
C VAL A 298 30.95 10.65 -2.04
N SER A 299 31.31 11.10 -3.24
CA SER A 299 32.18 12.25 -3.45
C SER A 299 31.49 13.23 -4.39
N ILE A 300 31.34 14.47 -3.96
CA ILE A 300 30.69 15.54 -4.74
C ILE A 300 31.78 16.30 -5.49
N SER A 301 31.68 16.36 -6.82
CA SER A 301 32.50 17.25 -7.64
C SER A 301 31.86 18.64 -7.73
N SER A 302 32.67 19.70 -7.87
CA SER A 302 32.17 21.07 -8.04
C SER A 302 31.14 21.17 -9.17
N ALA A 303 30.07 21.94 -8.95
CA ALA A 303 29.01 22.19 -9.91
C ALA A 303 29.59 22.54 -11.30
N ALA A 304 29.09 21.89 -12.34
CA ALA A 304 29.41 22.29 -13.71
C ALA A 304 28.72 23.64 -13.97
N THR A 305 29.50 24.69 -14.16
CA THR A 305 28.97 25.96 -14.64
C THR A 305 28.54 25.81 -16.10
N SER A 306 27.46 26.49 -16.46
CA SER A 306 26.74 26.55 -17.76
C SER A 306 27.58 26.71 -19.06
N GLU A 307 28.90 26.72 -19.00
CA GLU A 307 29.79 26.69 -20.17
C GLU A 307 30.00 25.28 -20.75
N ASP A 308 29.83 24.22 -19.94
CA ASP A 308 30.00 22.83 -20.40
C ASP A 308 28.75 22.28 -21.13
N GLU A 309 27.56 22.82 -20.88
CA GLU A 309 26.28 22.40 -21.49
C GLU A 309 26.08 22.93 -22.93
N ALA A 310 26.82 23.97 -23.32
CA ALA A 310 26.66 24.61 -24.63
C ALA A 310 27.12 23.75 -25.83
N ASN A 311 27.76 22.59 -25.59
CA ASN A 311 28.19 21.66 -26.65
C ASN A 311 27.30 20.42 -26.81
N LEU A 312 26.25 20.26 -25.99
CA LEU A 312 25.32 19.12 -26.07
C LEU A 312 23.93 19.50 -26.62
N LEU A 313 23.63 20.80 -26.71
CA LEU A 313 22.35 21.35 -27.18
C LEU A 313 22.42 21.81 -28.64
N GLU A 314 22.74 20.90 -29.58
CA GLU A 314 22.55 21.17 -31.03
C GLU A 314 21.43 20.34 -31.66
N ASN A 315 20.63 19.60 -30.88
CA ASN A 315 19.56 18.83 -31.48
C ASN A 315 18.37 18.52 -30.55
N THR A 316 17.72 19.56 -30.05
CA THR A 316 16.24 19.69 -29.99
C THR A 316 15.93 21.00 -29.29
N SER A 317 15.38 21.93 -30.05
CA SER A 317 14.88 23.21 -29.54
C SER A 317 13.36 23.14 -29.47
N SER A 318 12.85 23.77 -28.41
CA SER A 318 11.46 24.08 -28.05
C SER A 318 10.62 22.91 -27.54
N GLU A 319 10.54 22.81 -26.22
CA GLU A 319 9.26 22.93 -25.52
C GLU A 319 9.51 23.49 -24.11
N THR A 320 8.74 24.50 -23.74
CA THR A 320 8.70 25.07 -22.40
C THR A 320 7.86 24.13 -21.53
N THR A 321 8.46 23.47 -20.54
CA THR A 321 7.70 22.62 -19.62
C THR A 321 7.06 23.47 -18.52
N PRO A 322 5.73 23.38 -18.31
CA PRO A 322 5.02 24.07 -17.23
C PRO A 322 5.14 23.30 -15.90
N ALA A 323 4.65 23.91 -14.81
CA ALA A 323 4.54 23.35 -13.47
C ALA A 323 4.02 21.88 -13.45
N PRO A 324 4.43 21.06 -12.47
CA PRO A 324 3.99 19.67 -12.32
C PRO A 324 2.45 19.60 -12.27
N VAL A 325 1.89 18.83 -13.19
CA VAL A 325 0.45 18.75 -13.41
C VAL A 325 -0.07 17.60 -12.55
N LYS A 326 -0.91 17.89 -11.54
CA LYS A 326 -1.91 16.92 -11.04
C LYS A 326 -2.60 16.32 -12.28
N ILE A 327 -2.88 15.02 -12.38
CA ILE A 327 -3.62 14.43 -13.54
C ILE A 327 -4.64 15.45 -14.03
N ASN A 328 -4.46 16.05 -15.20
CA ASN A 328 -5.36 17.11 -15.67
C ASN A 328 -6.14 16.62 -16.88
N VAL A 329 -6.83 15.51 -16.67
CA VAL A 329 -7.68 14.93 -17.70
C VAL A 329 -8.97 15.71 -17.70
N THR A 330 -9.02 16.77 -18.51
CA THR A 330 -10.25 17.51 -18.73
C THR A 330 -11.22 16.63 -19.49
N ALA A 331 -12.14 15.97 -18.77
CA ALA A 331 -13.21 15.20 -19.39
C ALA A 331 -13.94 16.09 -20.41
N PRO A 332 -14.02 15.69 -21.69
CA PRO A 332 -14.83 16.40 -22.68
C PRO A 332 -16.27 16.56 -22.17
N GLU A 333 -16.97 17.59 -22.65
CA GLU A 333 -18.35 17.85 -22.22
C GLU A 333 -19.24 16.61 -22.36
N GLY A 334 -19.78 16.14 -21.23
CA GLY A 334 -20.60 14.93 -21.16
C GLY A 334 -19.83 13.61 -20.95
N LYS A 335 -18.51 13.63 -20.74
CA LYS A 335 -17.71 12.45 -20.36
C LYS A 335 -17.47 12.35 -18.85
N ILE A 336 -17.22 11.13 -18.39
CA ILE A 336 -17.03 10.75 -16.99
C ILE A 336 -15.59 10.30 -16.79
N ASN A 337 -14.96 10.84 -15.76
CA ASN A 337 -13.72 10.30 -15.19
C ASN A 337 -14.07 9.88 -13.76
N ALA A 338 -14.28 8.59 -13.58
CA ALA A 338 -14.66 8.00 -12.31
C ALA A 338 -13.44 7.47 -11.55
N VAL A 339 -13.57 7.35 -10.22
CA VAL A 339 -12.62 6.65 -9.36
C VAL A 339 -13.37 5.73 -8.41
N ARG A 340 -12.88 4.51 -8.21
CA ARG A 340 -13.36 3.60 -7.17
C ARG A 340 -12.73 3.92 -5.83
N ILE A 341 -13.54 3.89 -4.79
CA ILE A 341 -13.10 4.04 -3.40
C ILE A 341 -13.71 2.90 -2.59
N PHE A 342 -12.87 2.02 -2.07
CA PHE A 342 -13.29 0.88 -1.26
C PHE A 342 -13.46 1.25 0.24
N ASP A 343 -12.70 2.23 0.72
CA ASP A 343 -12.85 2.80 2.05
C ASP A 343 -12.74 4.33 2.03
N ALA A 344 -13.80 5.02 2.47
CA ALA A 344 -13.83 6.48 2.55
C ALA A 344 -13.00 7.06 3.71
N ALA A 345 -12.56 6.24 4.68
CA ALA A 345 -11.84 6.71 5.86
C ALA A 345 -10.50 7.41 5.51
N GLY A 346 -9.88 7.03 4.39
CA GLY A 346 -8.64 7.64 3.88
C GLY A 346 -8.82 8.98 3.17
N TYR A 347 -10.05 9.43 2.90
CA TYR A 347 -10.31 10.58 2.05
C TYR A 347 -10.84 11.77 2.86
N ASN A 348 -9.98 12.76 3.05
CA ASN A 348 -10.34 14.00 3.73
C ASN A 348 -10.94 15.04 2.78
N ASP A 349 -11.39 16.18 3.33
CA ASP A 349 -12.11 17.17 2.54
C ASP A 349 -11.26 17.78 1.40
N SER A 350 -9.94 17.92 1.61
CA SER A 350 -8.99 18.43 0.61
C SER A 350 -8.78 17.45 -0.55
N MET A 351 -8.65 16.16 -0.25
CA MET A 351 -8.38 15.14 -1.27
C MET A 351 -9.50 15.05 -2.30
N ILE A 352 -10.76 15.24 -1.89
CA ILE A 352 -11.90 15.27 -2.82
C ILE A 352 -11.86 16.51 -3.72
N ALA A 353 -11.45 17.66 -3.18
CA ALA A 353 -11.22 18.85 -4.01
C ALA A 353 -10.07 18.63 -4.98
N ASP A 354 -8.97 17.99 -4.54
CA ASP A 354 -7.83 17.66 -5.39
C ASP A 354 -8.22 16.67 -6.51
N MET A 355 -9.05 15.67 -6.22
CA MET A 355 -9.62 14.75 -7.22
C MET A 355 -10.43 15.51 -8.26
N ARG A 356 -11.29 16.42 -7.81
CA ARG A 356 -12.09 17.27 -8.70
C ARG A 356 -11.22 18.15 -9.59
N GLU A 357 -10.22 18.82 -9.01
CA GLU A 357 -9.26 19.63 -9.74
C GLU A 357 -8.45 18.81 -10.73
N SER A 358 -8.25 17.52 -10.45
CA SER A 358 -7.59 16.55 -11.34
C SER A 358 -8.51 16.01 -12.46
N GLY A 359 -9.69 16.63 -12.64
CA GLY A 359 -10.62 16.26 -13.69
C GLY A 359 -11.49 15.05 -13.39
N LEU A 360 -11.40 14.45 -12.20
CA LEU A 360 -12.34 13.44 -11.74
C LEU A 360 -13.70 14.08 -11.45
N ASN A 361 -14.77 13.40 -11.83
CA ASN A 361 -16.13 13.94 -11.73
C ASN A 361 -17.16 12.94 -11.21
N MET A 362 -16.74 11.71 -10.93
CA MET A 362 -17.57 10.67 -10.33
C MET A 362 -16.75 9.83 -9.35
N VAL A 363 -17.37 9.43 -8.24
CA VAL A 363 -16.84 8.46 -7.30
C VAL A 363 -17.76 7.23 -7.29
N MET A 364 -17.20 6.04 -7.47
CA MET A 364 -17.86 4.77 -7.19
C MET A 364 -17.44 4.31 -5.80
N LEU A 365 -18.25 4.66 -4.80
CA LEU A 365 -17.93 4.49 -3.40
C LEU A 365 -18.55 3.21 -2.85
N ARG A 366 -17.75 2.35 -2.21
CA ARG A 366 -18.25 1.11 -1.60
C ARG A 366 -19.26 1.39 -0.48
N VAL A 367 -20.42 0.75 -0.57
CA VAL A 367 -21.50 0.86 0.43
C VAL A 367 -21.95 -0.51 0.92
N THR A 368 -22.20 -0.60 2.23
CA THR A 368 -22.87 -1.72 2.90
C THR A 368 -23.98 -1.18 3.81
N PRO A 369 -24.92 -2.02 4.27
CA PRO A 369 -25.92 -1.60 5.25
C PRO A 369 -25.30 -1.00 6.55
N ASP A 370 -24.11 -1.45 6.93
CA ASP A 370 -23.42 -1.04 8.15
C ASP A 370 -22.71 0.32 8.02
N ASN A 371 -22.12 0.63 6.85
CA ASN A 371 -21.31 1.84 6.69
C ASN A 371 -22.10 3.04 6.15
N ILE A 372 -23.27 2.82 5.52
CA ILE A 372 -23.95 3.83 4.69
C ILE A 372 -24.20 5.16 5.41
N TRP A 373 -24.57 5.12 6.69
CA TRP A 373 -24.82 6.33 7.48
C TRP A 373 -23.54 7.06 7.88
N GLY A 374 -22.41 6.35 8.01
CA GLY A 374 -21.11 6.95 8.30
C GLY A 374 -20.52 7.72 7.12
N LEU A 375 -20.99 7.44 5.89
CA LEU A 375 -20.48 8.04 4.66
C LEU A 375 -21.12 9.40 4.32
N GLU A 376 -22.11 9.88 5.09
CA GLU A 376 -22.85 11.12 4.78
C GLU A 376 -21.93 12.34 4.58
N ARG A 377 -20.89 12.47 5.40
CA ARG A 377 -19.92 13.57 5.27
C ARG A 377 -19.16 13.49 3.95
N PHE A 378 -18.70 12.30 3.57
CA PHE A 378 -17.97 12.08 2.32
C PHE A 378 -18.85 12.44 1.13
N VAL A 379 -20.07 11.88 1.09
CA VAL A 379 -21.00 12.10 -0.03
C VAL A 379 -21.33 13.59 -0.18
N LYS A 380 -21.58 14.26 0.95
CA LYS A 380 -21.81 15.71 0.94
C LYS A 380 -20.62 16.49 0.40
N ASN A 381 -19.41 16.14 0.81
CA ASN A 381 -18.22 16.83 0.36
C ASN A 381 -17.96 16.62 -1.15
N ALA A 382 -18.22 15.41 -1.66
CA ALA A 382 -18.16 15.15 -3.10
C ALA A 382 -19.17 16.01 -3.89
N HIS A 383 -20.41 16.13 -3.41
CA HIS A 383 -21.42 17.01 -4.01
C HIS A 383 -21.05 18.49 -3.93
N ASP A 384 -20.48 18.93 -2.80
CA ASP A 384 -20.00 20.31 -2.63
C ASP A 384 -18.85 20.64 -3.62
N ASN A 385 -18.20 19.62 -4.19
CA ASN A 385 -17.18 19.70 -5.25
C ASN A 385 -17.71 19.32 -6.65
N ASP A 386 -19.03 19.29 -6.87
CA ASP A 386 -19.67 18.96 -8.15
C ASP A 386 -19.30 17.55 -8.70
N MET A 387 -19.06 16.58 -7.82
CA MET A 387 -18.84 15.18 -8.18
C MET A 387 -20.09 14.34 -7.97
N LEU A 388 -20.36 13.40 -8.88
CA LEU A 388 -21.39 12.38 -8.70
C LEU A 388 -20.89 11.28 -7.77
N VAL A 389 -21.76 10.70 -6.95
CA VAL A 389 -21.41 9.57 -6.08
C VAL A 389 -22.33 8.39 -6.34
N TYR A 390 -21.79 7.34 -6.94
CA TYR A 390 -22.47 6.07 -7.14
C TYR A 390 -22.17 5.15 -5.97
N ALA A 391 -23.21 4.58 -5.36
CA ALA A 391 -23.07 3.55 -4.33
C ALA A 391 -22.67 2.24 -4.99
N MET A 392 -21.39 1.87 -4.86
CA MET A 392 -20.84 0.62 -5.36
C MET A 392 -21.12 -0.50 -4.36
N ILE A 393 -21.82 -1.54 -4.81
CA ILE A 393 -22.14 -2.74 -4.05
C ILE A 393 -21.27 -3.86 -4.60
N LEU A 394 -20.37 -4.36 -3.77
CA LEU A 394 -19.47 -5.44 -4.15
C LEU A 394 -20.16 -6.76 -3.80
N SER A 395 -20.72 -7.42 -4.81
CA SER A 395 -21.24 -8.78 -4.74
C SER A 395 -20.12 -9.79 -4.98
N ASP A 396 -20.23 -11.01 -4.44
CA ASP A 396 -19.38 -12.13 -4.86
C ASP A 396 -19.80 -12.60 -6.26
N PRO A 397 -19.04 -12.29 -7.33
CA PRO A 397 -19.45 -12.64 -8.69
C PRO A 397 -19.37 -14.15 -8.96
N THR A 398 -18.70 -14.93 -8.11
CA THR A 398 -18.63 -16.40 -8.20
C THR A 398 -19.79 -17.08 -7.46
N GLY A 399 -20.43 -16.36 -6.53
CA GLY A 399 -21.43 -16.86 -5.61
C GLY A 399 -22.84 -16.32 -5.87
N VAL A 400 -23.31 -16.21 -7.12
CA VAL A 400 -24.73 -15.90 -7.41
C VAL A 400 -25.60 -17.08 -7.00
N THR A 401 -25.83 -17.16 -5.70
CA THR A 401 -26.82 -18.00 -5.03
C THR A 401 -27.96 -17.08 -4.58
N GLU A 402 -29.10 -17.66 -4.19
CA GLU A 402 -30.24 -16.91 -3.61
C GLU A 402 -29.81 -15.93 -2.49
N ASP A 403 -28.73 -16.25 -1.78
CA ASP A 403 -28.17 -15.44 -0.69
C ASP A 403 -27.45 -14.16 -1.18
N ASN A 404 -26.81 -14.17 -2.36
CA ASN A 404 -26.08 -13.00 -2.88
C ASN A 404 -27.03 -11.96 -3.50
N SER A 405 -28.02 -12.41 -4.28
CA SER A 405 -29.07 -11.51 -4.78
C SER A 405 -29.86 -10.89 -3.63
N ALA A 406 -30.09 -11.63 -2.54
CA ALA A 406 -30.71 -11.10 -1.32
C ALA A 406 -29.85 -10.02 -0.65
N SER A 407 -28.54 -10.24 -0.53
CA SER A 407 -27.59 -9.27 0.03
C SER A 407 -27.53 -7.95 -0.77
N VAL A 408 -27.50 -8.04 -2.10
CA VAL A 408 -27.56 -6.86 -2.98
C VAL A 408 -28.90 -6.13 -2.80
N GLN A 409 -30.02 -6.85 -2.75
CA GLN A 409 -31.34 -6.24 -2.53
C GLN A 409 -31.48 -5.58 -1.15
N GLU A 410 -30.89 -6.16 -0.10
CA GLU A 410 -30.82 -5.55 1.23
C GLU A 410 -30.06 -4.23 1.18
N THR A 411 -28.90 -4.22 0.53
CA THR A 411 -28.08 -3.01 0.39
C THR A 411 -28.78 -1.93 -0.45
N VAL A 412 -29.44 -2.31 -1.55
CA VAL A 412 -30.26 -1.40 -2.38
C VAL A 412 -31.42 -0.80 -1.59
N SER A 413 -32.06 -1.61 -0.73
CA SER A 413 -33.12 -1.13 0.17
C SER A 413 -32.57 -0.13 1.19
N ALA A 414 -31.40 -0.40 1.76
CA ALA A 414 -30.72 0.52 2.67
C ALA A 414 -30.35 1.84 1.98
N ILE A 415 -29.84 1.79 0.75
CA ILE A 415 -29.53 2.97 -0.08
C ILE A 415 -30.80 3.78 -0.36
N THR A 416 -31.90 3.13 -0.71
CA THR A 416 -33.18 3.80 -0.99
C THR A 416 -33.73 4.47 0.28
N ASP A 417 -33.66 3.81 1.44
CA ASP A 417 -34.06 4.39 2.72
C ASP A 417 -33.17 5.59 3.11
N TYR A 418 -31.85 5.45 2.96
CA TYR A 418 -30.89 6.51 3.18
C TYR A 418 -31.17 7.71 2.26
N ASN A 419 -31.33 7.51 0.95
CA ASN A 419 -31.64 8.57 -0.01
C ASN A 419 -32.96 9.28 0.31
N ASN A 420 -33.94 8.59 0.88
CA ASN A 420 -35.19 9.22 1.29
C ASN A 420 -35.04 10.11 2.54
N LYS A 421 -34.09 9.80 3.42
CA LYS A 421 -33.91 10.45 4.73
C LYS A 421 -32.77 11.48 4.77
N SER A 422 -31.69 11.24 4.04
CA SER A 422 -30.49 12.08 3.98
C SER A 422 -30.63 13.21 2.96
N LEU A 423 -29.88 14.29 3.20
CA LEU A 423 -29.71 15.39 2.25
C LEU A 423 -28.52 15.16 1.29
N ALA A 424 -27.62 14.23 1.60
CA ALA A 424 -26.48 13.86 0.77
C ALA A 424 -26.77 12.50 0.12
N ARG A 425 -27.55 12.51 -0.96
CA ARG A 425 -28.11 11.30 -1.59
C ARG A 425 -27.14 10.70 -2.62
N TYR A 426 -27.01 9.39 -2.68
CA TYR A 426 -26.30 8.75 -3.78
C TYR A 426 -27.00 9.02 -5.11
N ASP A 427 -26.20 9.31 -6.14
CA ASP A 427 -26.65 9.70 -7.49
C ASP A 427 -26.96 8.48 -8.38
N GLY A 428 -26.44 7.31 -8.02
CA GLY A 428 -26.65 6.06 -8.74
C GLY A 428 -26.17 4.86 -7.92
N ILE A 429 -26.33 3.67 -8.47
CA ILE A 429 -25.87 2.40 -7.91
C ILE A 429 -24.92 1.75 -8.91
N SER A 430 -23.82 1.17 -8.43
CA SER A 430 -22.93 0.31 -9.23
C SER A 430 -22.90 -1.10 -8.63
N ILE A 431 -22.99 -2.13 -9.47
CA ILE A 431 -22.90 -3.54 -9.06
C ILE A 431 -21.97 -4.32 -10.00
N ALA A 432 -21.46 -5.48 -9.57
CA ALA A 432 -20.72 -6.37 -10.47
C ALA A 432 -21.60 -7.47 -11.06
N LEU A 433 -21.46 -7.74 -12.37
CA LEU A 433 -22.10 -8.88 -13.01
C LEU A 433 -21.28 -10.16 -12.81
N ASN A 434 -21.95 -11.30 -12.72
CA ASN A 434 -21.29 -12.60 -12.81
C ASN A 434 -20.78 -12.83 -14.25
N PRO A 435 -19.52 -13.27 -14.45
CA PRO A 435 -18.91 -13.52 -15.76
C PRO A 435 -19.65 -14.43 -16.76
N CYS A 436 -20.65 -15.20 -16.34
CA CYS A 436 -21.33 -16.17 -17.20
C CYS A 436 -20.37 -17.19 -17.87
N ALA A 437 -19.26 -17.54 -17.20
CA ALA A 437 -18.18 -18.33 -17.81
C ALA A 437 -18.23 -19.85 -17.52
N GLU A 438 -18.69 -20.28 -16.33
CA GLU A 438 -18.60 -21.69 -15.92
C GLU A 438 -19.92 -22.48 -15.94
N ASP A 439 -21.09 -21.80 -15.90
CA ASP A 439 -22.43 -22.39 -16.13
C ASP A 439 -23.34 -21.37 -16.87
N THR A 440 -23.25 -21.36 -18.20
CA THR A 440 -23.46 -20.18 -19.06
C THR A 440 -24.88 -19.60 -19.13
N GLU A 441 -25.94 -20.38 -18.86
CA GLU A 441 -27.33 -19.91 -19.00
C GLU A 441 -27.89 -19.38 -17.68
N ALA A 442 -27.69 -20.09 -16.57
CA ALA A 442 -28.22 -19.72 -15.26
C ALA A 442 -27.61 -18.42 -14.72
N ALA A 443 -26.27 -18.26 -14.78
CA ALA A 443 -25.60 -17.06 -14.27
C ALA A 443 -26.02 -15.78 -15.02
N CYS A 444 -26.30 -15.89 -16.31
CA CYS A 444 -26.76 -14.78 -17.13
C CYS A 444 -28.25 -14.47 -16.90
N GLU A 445 -29.10 -15.49 -16.73
CA GLU A 445 -30.48 -15.30 -16.26
C GLU A 445 -30.53 -14.65 -14.87
N ASP A 446 -29.65 -15.04 -13.96
CA ASP A 446 -29.58 -14.46 -12.61
C ASP A 446 -29.12 -13.00 -12.63
N ASN A 447 -28.16 -12.64 -13.48
CA ASN A 447 -27.77 -11.24 -13.71
C ASN A 447 -28.97 -10.40 -14.17
N LEU A 448 -29.78 -10.92 -15.10
CA LEU A 448 -30.99 -10.25 -15.57
C LEU A 448 -32.02 -10.06 -14.43
N MET A 449 -32.27 -11.12 -13.66
CA MET A 449 -33.17 -11.06 -12.50
C MET A 449 -32.70 -10.05 -11.45
N LEU A 450 -31.38 -9.97 -11.23
CA LEU A 450 -30.79 -9.02 -10.30
C LEU A 450 -31.02 -7.57 -10.74
N VAL A 451 -30.71 -7.23 -11.99
CA VAL A 451 -30.89 -5.86 -12.50
C VAL A 451 -32.38 -5.48 -12.50
N GLU A 452 -33.28 -6.38 -12.91
CA GLU A 452 -34.73 -6.17 -12.86
C GLU A 452 -35.21 -5.92 -11.43
N GLY A 453 -34.73 -6.71 -10.47
CA GLY A 453 -35.07 -6.54 -9.05
C GLY A 453 -34.62 -5.19 -8.50
N ILE A 454 -33.41 -4.73 -8.86
CA ILE A 454 -32.89 -3.41 -8.44
C ILE A 454 -33.76 -2.29 -9.03
N ARG A 455 -34.15 -2.42 -10.29
CA ARG A 455 -35.03 -1.48 -10.97
C ARG A 455 -36.40 -1.38 -10.32
N GLU A 456 -36.99 -2.51 -9.95
CA GLU A 456 -38.26 -2.55 -9.21
C GLU A 456 -38.10 -1.88 -7.83
N SER A 457 -37.09 -2.27 -7.06
CA SER A 457 -36.82 -1.75 -5.70
C SER A 457 -36.56 -0.24 -5.67
N THR A 458 -35.87 0.29 -6.68
CA THR A 458 -35.59 1.72 -6.81
C THR A 458 -36.72 2.47 -7.53
N ASN A 459 -37.74 1.78 -8.05
CA ASN A 459 -38.78 2.33 -8.92
C ASN A 459 -38.19 3.15 -10.09
N ASN A 460 -37.10 2.65 -10.68
CA ASN A 460 -36.31 3.28 -11.76
C ASN A 460 -35.85 4.72 -11.45
N SER A 461 -35.72 5.05 -10.16
CA SER A 461 -35.38 6.43 -9.74
C SER A 461 -33.88 6.70 -9.65
N LEU A 462 -33.07 5.64 -9.59
CA LEU A 462 -31.61 5.71 -9.56
C LEU A 462 -31.03 5.06 -10.83
N PRO A 463 -30.09 5.75 -11.51
CA PRO A 463 -29.24 5.15 -12.53
C PRO A 463 -28.50 3.92 -11.99
N LEU A 464 -28.39 2.89 -12.82
CA LEU A 464 -27.70 1.65 -12.54
C LEU A 464 -26.49 1.52 -13.46
N ALA A 465 -25.31 1.46 -12.85
CA ALA A 465 -24.07 1.04 -13.47
C ALA A 465 -23.80 -0.44 -13.19
N VAL A 466 -23.21 -1.15 -14.15
CA VAL A 466 -22.84 -2.57 -13.99
C VAL A 466 -21.40 -2.81 -14.44
N ASP A 467 -20.61 -3.47 -13.60
CA ASP A 467 -19.27 -3.90 -13.94
C ASP A 467 -19.35 -5.14 -14.84
N VAL A 468 -18.60 -5.11 -15.94
CA VAL A 468 -18.51 -6.18 -16.94
C VAL A 468 -17.11 -6.81 -16.82
N PRO A 469 -16.97 -7.94 -16.12
CA PRO A 469 -15.69 -8.61 -15.92
C PRO A 469 -14.97 -8.97 -17.22
N PHE A 470 -13.65 -9.17 -17.14
CA PHE A 470 -12.83 -9.59 -18.28
C PHE A 470 -13.40 -10.84 -18.99
N SER A 471 -13.88 -11.81 -18.20
CA SER A 471 -14.45 -13.08 -18.65
C SER A 471 -15.94 -13.04 -19.03
N TYR A 472 -16.62 -11.89 -18.92
CA TYR A 472 -18.05 -11.76 -19.22
C TYR A 472 -18.39 -12.09 -20.69
N ASP A 473 -19.40 -12.93 -20.92
CA ASP A 473 -19.89 -13.23 -22.28
C ASP A 473 -20.50 -11.98 -22.92
N ARG A 474 -19.76 -11.42 -23.89
CA ARG A 474 -20.18 -10.22 -24.64
C ARG A 474 -21.55 -10.36 -25.29
N SER A 475 -21.98 -11.58 -25.65
CA SER A 475 -23.28 -11.79 -26.32
C SER A 475 -24.48 -11.54 -25.40
N SER A 476 -24.26 -11.58 -24.08
CA SER A 476 -25.28 -11.36 -23.06
C SER A 476 -25.44 -9.89 -22.67
N ILE A 477 -24.55 -8.99 -23.12
CA ILE A 477 -24.62 -7.55 -22.81
C ILE A 477 -25.97 -6.95 -23.23
N GLY A 478 -26.47 -7.35 -24.40
CA GLY A 478 -27.75 -6.88 -24.92
C GLY A 478 -28.97 -7.30 -24.09
N GLU A 479 -28.86 -8.33 -23.25
CA GLU A 479 -29.97 -8.84 -22.43
C GLU A 479 -30.25 -7.93 -21.23
N VAL A 480 -29.20 -7.35 -20.65
CA VAL A 480 -29.32 -6.44 -19.48
C VAL A 480 -29.39 -4.96 -19.88
N ALA A 481 -29.06 -4.61 -21.12
CA ALA A 481 -28.92 -3.23 -21.56
C ALA A 481 -30.18 -2.35 -21.40
N ASP A 482 -31.38 -2.93 -21.52
CA ASP A 482 -32.64 -2.19 -21.30
C ASP A 482 -32.80 -1.70 -19.84
N TYR A 483 -32.03 -2.29 -18.91
CA TYR A 483 -32.09 -2.00 -17.48
C TYR A 483 -30.84 -1.28 -16.96
N VAL A 484 -29.87 -0.95 -17.80
CA VAL A 484 -28.58 -0.41 -17.37
C VAL A 484 -28.33 0.93 -18.03
N GLU A 485 -28.00 1.96 -17.24
CA GLU A 485 -27.59 3.26 -17.76
C GLU A 485 -26.12 3.30 -18.13
N LEU A 486 -25.26 2.54 -17.44
CA LEU A 486 -23.81 2.63 -17.61
C LEU A 486 -23.14 1.26 -17.45
N PHE A 487 -22.45 0.79 -18.48
CA PHE A 487 -21.57 -0.37 -18.37
C PHE A 487 -20.17 0.07 -17.92
N VAL A 488 -19.51 -0.69 -17.07
CA VAL A 488 -18.13 -0.43 -16.65
C VAL A 488 -17.29 -1.63 -17.03
N ILE A 489 -16.57 -1.53 -18.15
CA ILE A 489 -15.82 -2.66 -18.71
C ILE A 489 -14.49 -2.77 -17.98
N LEU A 490 -14.27 -3.87 -17.25
CA LEU A 490 -13.05 -4.10 -16.49
C LEU A 490 -11.93 -4.60 -17.39
N THR A 491 -10.75 -3.98 -17.27
CA THR A 491 -9.51 -4.40 -17.98
C THR A 491 -8.53 -5.12 -17.05
N TYR A 492 -9.03 -5.60 -15.93
CA TYR A 492 -8.31 -6.33 -14.90
C TYR A 492 -9.19 -7.42 -14.29
N ASP A 493 -8.58 -8.36 -13.58
CA ASP A 493 -9.27 -9.36 -12.78
C ASP A 493 -8.53 -9.69 -11.48
N ALA A 494 -9.13 -10.60 -10.69
CA ALA A 494 -8.60 -11.07 -9.42
C ALA A 494 -7.49 -12.14 -9.56
N GLU A 495 -7.21 -12.62 -10.77
CA GLU A 495 -6.16 -13.61 -11.03
C GLU A 495 -4.79 -12.96 -11.30
N GLY A 496 -4.72 -11.63 -11.28
CA GLY A 496 -3.49 -10.86 -11.49
C GLY A 496 -3.34 -10.32 -12.91
N ASP A 497 -4.33 -10.54 -13.79
CA ASP A 497 -4.29 -9.97 -15.13
C ASP A 497 -4.76 -8.50 -15.07
N SER A 498 -3.89 -7.56 -15.44
CA SER A 498 -4.21 -6.15 -15.61
C SER A 498 -3.49 -5.59 -16.84
N LEU A 499 -4.14 -4.66 -17.54
CA LEU A 499 -3.61 -4.02 -18.75
C LEU A 499 -3.27 -2.56 -18.46
N ASP A 500 -2.06 -2.14 -18.85
CA ASP A 500 -1.46 -0.83 -18.54
C ASP A 500 -1.19 0.04 -19.78
N SER A 501 -1.55 -0.45 -20.98
CA SER A 501 -1.31 0.25 -22.25
C SER A 501 -2.61 0.51 -23.03
N THR A 502 -2.71 1.69 -23.65
CA THR A 502 -3.88 2.07 -24.46
C THR A 502 -4.15 1.06 -25.58
N ALA A 503 -3.10 0.54 -26.22
CA ALA A 503 -3.24 -0.38 -27.34
C ALA A 503 -3.83 -1.73 -26.91
N ASP A 504 -3.35 -2.27 -25.79
CA ASP A 504 -3.80 -3.56 -25.28
C ASP A 504 -5.22 -3.47 -24.69
N ILE A 505 -5.51 -2.38 -23.98
CA ILE A 505 -6.86 -2.09 -23.49
C ILE A 505 -7.86 -2.00 -24.64
N VAL A 506 -7.54 -1.21 -25.68
CA VAL A 506 -8.40 -1.07 -26.86
C VAL A 506 -8.68 -2.42 -27.52
N ASP A 507 -7.65 -3.24 -27.71
CA ASP A 507 -7.81 -4.57 -28.33
C ASP A 507 -8.72 -5.48 -27.49
N SER A 508 -8.52 -5.46 -26.17
CA SER A 508 -9.31 -6.23 -25.21
C SER A 508 -10.78 -5.82 -25.17
N VAL A 509 -11.09 -4.52 -25.09
CA VAL A 509 -12.46 -4.04 -24.87
C VAL A 509 -13.27 -3.81 -26.14
N ALA A 510 -12.64 -3.74 -27.31
CA ALA A 510 -13.30 -3.39 -28.59
C ALA A 510 -14.55 -4.24 -28.89
N ALA A 511 -14.51 -5.52 -28.58
CA ALA A 511 -15.64 -6.43 -28.76
C ALA A 511 -16.84 -6.05 -27.88
N LYS A 512 -16.61 -5.83 -26.59
CA LYS A 512 -17.67 -5.49 -25.62
C LYS A 512 -18.23 -4.09 -25.89
N MET A 513 -17.37 -3.13 -26.20
CA MET A 513 -17.77 -1.80 -26.67
C MET A 513 -18.70 -1.87 -27.89
N GLY A 514 -18.44 -2.79 -28.83
CA GLY A 514 -19.28 -3.03 -29.99
C GLY A 514 -20.70 -3.50 -29.63
N GLU A 515 -20.82 -4.40 -28.66
CA GLU A 515 -22.11 -4.93 -28.19
C GLU A 515 -22.89 -3.88 -27.39
N VAL A 516 -22.23 -3.13 -26.49
CA VAL A 516 -22.86 -2.00 -25.77
C VAL A 516 -23.41 -0.98 -26.76
N ARG A 517 -22.62 -0.63 -27.80
CA ARG A 517 -23.06 0.29 -28.86
C ARG A 517 -24.24 -0.26 -29.66
N ALA A 518 -24.27 -1.56 -29.95
CA ALA A 518 -25.36 -2.19 -30.68
C ALA A 518 -26.67 -2.17 -29.87
N ALA A 519 -26.57 -2.28 -28.54
CA ALA A 519 -27.70 -2.15 -27.62
C ALA A 519 -28.11 -0.68 -27.37
N GLY A 520 -27.31 0.30 -27.82
CA GLY A 520 -27.57 1.72 -27.59
C GLY A 520 -27.26 2.18 -26.16
N GLY A 521 -26.41 1.44 -25.44
CA GLY A 521 -25.97 1.77 -24.09
C GLY A 521 -24.71 2.63 -24.06
N ASP A 522 -24.38 3.05 -22.84
CA ASP A 522 -23.21 3.87 -22.50
C ASP A 522 -22.20 3.05 -21.67
N ALA A 523 -20.90 3.30 -21.83
CA ALA A 523 -19.83 2.54 -21.20
C ALA A 523 -18.66 3.40 -20.68
N LEU A 524 -18.15 3.06 -19.50
CA LEU A 524 -16.82 3.42 -19.04
C LEU A 524 -15.84 2.27 -19.30
N ILE A 525 -14.58 2.63 -19.51
CA ILE A 525 -13.46 1.67 -19.49
C ILE A 525 -12.76 1.82 -18.14
N SER A 526 -12.75 0.76 -17.34
CA SER A 526 -12.12 0.72 -16.03
C SER A 526 -10.67 0.29 -16.17
N VAL A 527 -9.73 1.09 -15.66
CA VAL A 527 -8.29 0.85 -15.73
C VAL A 527 -7.70 0.67 -14.35
N ALA A 528 -6.85 -0.34 -14.21
CA ALA A 528 -6.08 -0.60 -12.99
C ALA A 528 -4.84 0.28 -12.97
N VAL A 529 -4.59 0.93 -11.83
CA VAL A 529 -3.41 1.78 -11.60
C VAL A 529 -2.76 1.45 -10.26
N ASP A 530 -1.51 1.86 -10.10
CA ASP A 530 -0.77 1.76 -8.84
C ASP A 530 -1.16 2.87 -7.85
N ASP A 531 -0.76 2.69 -6.59
CA ASP A 531 -0.84 3.72 -5.57
C ASP A 531 -0.13 5.02 -6.00
N GLY A 532 -0.71 6.17 -5.65
CA GLY A 532 -0.15 7.48 -6.01
C GLY A 532 -0.44 7.92 -7.46
N PHE A 533 -1.42 7.31 -8.12
CA PHE A 533 -1.79 7.59 -9.52
C PHE A 533 -1.99 9.08 -9.84
N MET A 534 -2.45 9.91 -8.90
CA MET A 534 -2.78 11.34 -9.12
C MET A 534 -1.61 12.20 -9.63
N THR A 535 -0.38 11.68 -9.56
CA THR A 535 0.84 12.34 -10.03
C THR A 535 1.63 11.50 -11.04
N ASP A 536 1.02 10.45 -11.60
CA ASP A 536 1.67 9.58 -12.58
C ASP A 536 1.33 10.00 -14.02
N ASP A 537 2.33 10.51 -14.75
CA ASP A 537 2.19 10.92 -16.15
C ASP A 537 1.73 9.76 -17.05
N ASN A 538 2.08 8.51 -16.73
CA ASN A 538 1.64 7.35 -17.52
C ASN A 538 0.12 7.14 -17.40
N VAL A 539 -0.44 7.41 -16.22
CA VAL A 539 -1.89 7.33 -16.01
C VAL A 539 -2.58 8.43 -16.82
N GLN A 540 -2.02 9.65 -16.86
CA GLN A 540 -2.56 10.70 -17.72
C GLN A 540 -2.51 10.31 -19.21
N GLU A 541 -1.36 9.84 -19.71
CA GLU A 541 -1.21 9.41 -21.10
C GLU A 541 -2.19 8.27 -21.47
N LEU A 542 -2.40 7.34 -20.55
CA LEU A 542 -3.35 6.24 -20.71
C LEU A 542 -4.79 6.75 -20.85
N LEU A 543 -5.23 7.61 -19.93
CA LEU A 543 -6.58 8.16 -19.92
C LEU A 543 -6.85 9.03 -21.16
N GLU A 544 -5.92 9.92 -21.51
CA GLU A 544 -6.01 10.75 -22.72
C GLU A 544 -6.02 9.89 -23.98
N GLY A 545 -5.15 8.87 -24.06
CA GLY A 545 -5.10 7.94 -25.18
C GLY A 545 -6.41 7.19 -25.40
N LEU A 546 -7.07 6.74 -24.33
CA LEU A 546 -8.38 6.08 -24.41
C LEU A 546 -9.48 7.07 -24.84
N GLN A 547 -9.48 8.28 -24.28
CA GLN A 547 -10.44 9.32 -24.65
C GLN A 547 -10.31 9.73 -26.12
N ASP A 548 -9.09 9.89 -26.62
CA ASP A 548 -8.82 10.20 -28.02
C ASP A 548 -9.24 9.08 -28.95
N TYR A 549 -8.90 7.83 -28.60
CA TYR A 549 -9.26 6.67 -29.42
C TYR A 549 -10.78 6.52 -29.56
N TYR A 550 -11.51 6.63 -28.44
CA TYR A 550 -12.97 6.45 -28.41
C TYR A 550 -13.77 7.75 -28.55
N ALA A 551 -13.13 8.88 -28.90
CA ALA A 551 -13.78 10.19 -28.99
C ALA A 551 -15.03 10.23 -29.90
N GLN A 552 -15.05 9.38 -30.94
CA GLN A 552 -16.15 9.28 -31.91
C GLN A 552 -17.07 8.07 -31.66
N ASP A 553 -16.82 7.29 -30.62
CA ASP A 553 -17.66 6.18 -30.24
C ASP A 553 -18.86 6.68 -29.44
N SER A 554 -20.07 6.40 -29.91
CA SER A 554 -21.29 6.85 -29.28
C SER A 554 -21.56 6.16 -27.94
N ALA A 555 -21.01 4.96 -27.72
CA ALA A 555 -21.17 4.23 -26.47
C ALA A 555 -20.16 4.66 -25.40
N PHE A 556 -19.03 5.26 -25.78
CA PHE A 556 -17.99 5.59 -24.80
C PHE A 556 -18.37 6.82 -23.99
N MET A 557 -18.59 6.67 -22.69
CA MET A 557 -18.85 7.77 -21.75
C MET A 557 -17.64 8.18 -20.93
N GLY A 558 -16.53 7.45 -20.98
CA GLY A 558 -15.27 7.87 -20.36
C GLY A 558 -14.52 6.73 -19.68
N THR A 559 -13.79 7.05 -18.62
CA THR A 559 -12.87 6.12 -17.95
C THR A 559 -13.15 6.05 -16.46
N GLU A 560 -12.79 4.94 -15.85
CA GLU A 560 -12.87 4.73 -14.40
C GLU A 560 -11.53 4.21 -13.89
N ILE A 561 -11.06 4.72 -12.76
CA ILE A 561 -9.77 4.35 -12.17
C ILE A 561 -10.01 3.48 -10.96
N VAL A 562 -9.34 2.34 -10.89
CA VAL A 562 -9.21 1.53 -9.69
C VAL A 562 -7.75 1.46 -9.25
N VAL A 563 -7.50 1.66 -7.95
CA VAL A 563 -6.20 1.32 -7.37
C VAL A 563 -6.15 -0.20 -7.21
N TYR A 564 -5.25 -0.87 -7.91
CA TYR A 564 -5.32 -2.32 -8.09
C TYR A 564 -5.04 -3.09 -6.80
N SER A 565 -4.13 -2.59 -5.96
CA SER A 565 -3.88 -3.12 -4.62
C SER A 565 -5.15 -3.10 -3.76
N GLU A 566 -5.87 -1.97 -3.72
CA GLU A 566 -7.14 -1.86 -2.99
C GLU A 566 -8.21 -2.84 -3.50
N TYR A 567 -8.24 -3.07 -4.82
CA TYR A 567 -9.15 -4.05 -5.43
C TYR A 567 -8.82 -5.48 -5.01
N LEU A 568 -7.55 -5.88 -5.07
CA LEU A 568 -7.11 -7.24 -4.70
C LEU A 568 -7.37 -7.53 -3.22
N ASP A 569 -7.00 -6.61 -2.33
CA ASP A 569 -7.27 -6.72 -0.90
C ASP A 569 -8.75 -6.98 -0.63
N TYR A 570 -9.62 -6.28 -1.37
CA TYR A 570 -11.05 -6.44 -1.20
C TYR A 570 -11.58 -7.80 -1.68
N ILE A 571 -11.11 -8.25 -2.85
CA ILE A 571 -11.55 -9.55 -3.39
C ILE A 571 -11.06 -10.70 -2.51
N GLU A 572 -9.84 -10.63 -1.97
CA GLU A 572 -9.32 -11.65 -1.04
C GLU A 572 -10.17 -11.77 0.24
N VAL A 573 -10.54 -10.63 0.84
CA VAL A 573 -11.44 -10.60 2.02
C VAL A 573 -12.80 -11.23 1.71
N SER A 574 -13.32 -11.08 0.50
CA SER A 574 -14.62 -11.63 0.10
C SER A 574 -14.61 -13.17 -0.03
N THR A 575 -13.49 -13.76 -0.46
CA THR A 575 -13.33 -15.22 -0.61
C THR A 575 -13.09 -15.97 0.72
N GLY A 576 -12.82 -15.25 1.81
CA GLY A 576 -12.42 -15.80 3.11
C GLY A 576 -13.55 -16.26 4.06
N SER A 577 -14.83 -16.22 3.67
CA SER A 577 -15.96 -16.49 4.59
C SER A 577 -16.73 -17.79 4.34
N THR A 578 -16.02 -18.93 4.34
CA THR A 578 -16.65 -20.23 4.68
C THR A 578 -15.88 -20.91 5.80
N GLU A 579 -15.85 -20.30 6.98
CA GLU A 579 -15.62 -21.06 8.21
C GLU A 579 -16.96 -21.61 8.71
N GLU A 580 -17.08 -22.94 8.66
CA GLU A 580 -18.08 -23.69 9.41
C GLU A 580 -18.07 -23.23 10.87
N SER A 581 -19.09 -22.47 11.27
CA SER A 581 -19.30 -22.14 12.67
C SER A 581 -19.45 -23.41 13.51
N GLY A 582 -18.39 -23.71 14.28
CA GLY A 582 -18.39 -24.73 15.32
C GLY A 582 -19.43 -24.43 16.41
N PRO A 583 -19.86 -25.45 17.18
CA PRO A 583 -21.11 -25.40 17.93
C PRO A 583 -21.07 -24.38 19.08
N ILE A 584 -22.00 -23.42 19.04
CA ILE A 584 -22.28 -22.49 20.14
C ILE A 584 -22.75 -23.28 21.38
N PRO A 585 -22.17 -23.05 22.58
CA PRO A 585 -22.62 -23.71 23.79
C PRO A 585 -23.98 -23.15 24.27
N GLY A 586 -25.02 -23.95 24.02
CA GLY A 586 -26.20 -24.17 24.87
C GLY A 586 -26.96 -22.97 25.45
N ILE A 587 -28.06 -22.58 24.81
CA ILE A 587 -29.23 -22.00 25.48
C ILE A 587 -30.41 -22.96 25.29
N PRO A 588 -31.06 -23.45 26.37
CA PRO A 588 -32.04 -24.52 26.29
C PRO A 588 -33.41 -24.02 25.85
N GLY A 589 -33.91 -24.60 24.76
CA GLY A 589 -35.34 -24.70 24.48
C GLY A 589 -35.79 -23.98 23.22
N PHE A 590 -35.76 -24.68 22.09
CA PHE A 590 -36.89 -24.89 21.18
C PHE A 590 -36.39 -25.83 20.07
N GLY A 591 -36.89 -27.06 20.06
CA GLY A 591 -36.54 -28.03 19.04
C GLY A 591 -37.36 -27.82 17.78
N ILE A 592 -36.70 -27.78 16.62
CA ILE A 592 -37.32 -28.18 15.36
C ILE A 592 -36.33 -29.09 14.64
N VAL A 593 -36.82 -30.28 14.34
CA VAL A 593 -36.21 -31.33 13.54
C VAL A 593 -36.37 -30.95 12.07
N LEU A 594 -35.27 -30.92 11.31
CA LEU A 594 -35.31 -31.20 9.87
C LEU A 594 -34.23 -32.22 9.53
N ALA A 595 -34.67 -33.28 8.89
CA ALA A 595 -33.88 -34.42 8.45
C ALA A 595 -34.04 -34.55 6.93
N VAL A 596 -33.15 -35.35 6.32
CA VAL A 596 -33.25 -36.02 5.01
C VAL A 596 -32.73 -35.16 3.83
N ALA A 597 -31.90 -35.62 2.87
CA ALA A 597 -31.34 -36.94 2.52
C ALA A 597 -30.08 -36.79 1.66
N ALA A 598 -29.20 -37.80 1.74
CA ALA A 598 -28.23 -38.13 0.71
C ALA A 598 -28.90 -38.73 -0.54
N VAL A 599 -28.42 -38.38 -1.74
CA VAL A 599 -28.70 -39.13 -2.98
C VAL A 599 -27.37 -39.52 -3.63
N ILE A 600 -27.14 -40.83 -3.67
CA ILE A 600 -26.08 -41.52 -4.44
C ILE A 600 -26.63 -41.82 -5.83
N THR A 601 -25.85 -41.56 -6.88
CA THR A 601 -26.02 -42.27 -8.17
C THR A 601 -24.68 -42.63 -8.78
N MET A 602 -24.26 -43.89 -8.60
CA MET A 602 -23.21 -44.55 -9.40
C MET A 602 -23.82 -45.05 -10.71
N VAL A 603 -23.19 -44.70 -11.84
CA VAL A 603 -23.53 -45.24 -13.16
C VAL A 603 -22.76 -46.54 -13.44
N PHE A 604 -23.53 -47.53 -13.86
CA PHE A 604 -23.14 -48.89 -14.22
C PHE A 604 -22.50 -48.93 -15.62
N VAL A 605 -21.34 -49.59 -15.76
CA VAL A 605 -20.85 -50.05 -17.09
C VAL A 605 -20.74 -51.57 -17.07
N MET A 606 -21.61 -52.22 -17.85
CA MET A 606 -21.49 -53.64 -18.21
C MET A 606 -20.40 -53.82 -19.27
N ARG A 607 -19.58 -54.86 -19.14
CA ARG A 607 -19.21 -55.70 -20.30
C ARG A 607 -18.84 -57.13 -19.88
N LYS A 608 -19.56 -58.08 -20.50
CA LYS A 608 -19.33 -59.54 -20.62
C LYS A 608 -17.89 -59.85 -21.10
N GLU A 609 -17.27 -61.01 -20.87
CA GLU A 609 -17.71 -62.40 -20.65
C GLU A 609 -16.86 -63.09 -19.56
#